data_AF-A0A5M3XU11-F1
#
_entry.id   AF-A0A5M3XU11-F1
#
_cell.length_a   1.000
_cell.length_b   1.000
_cell.length_c   1.000
_cell.angle_alpha   90.00
_cell.angle_beta   90.00
_cell.angle_gamma   90.00
#
_symmetry.space_group_name_H-M   'P 1'
#
loop_
_entity.id
_entity.type
_entity.pdbx_description
1 polymer ?
#
loop_
_entity_poly.entity_id
_entity_poly.type
_entity_poly.pdbx_seq_one_letter_code
_entity_poly.pdbx_strand_id
1 'polypeptide(L)'
;MVVDAKGRVLDMGRAVRLATPAQRQAILARYATCYRDDCAIPADMCEIDHVKGWAEGGTTDLDLLAPACTWHNRDKAAHPERYCVRRNEDGTWTLLYLGKRGRFAGRFRR
;
A
#
# COMPACT_ATOMS: atom_id res chain seq x y z
N MET A 1 6.76 -14.28 -9.58
CA MET A 1 7.01 -13.53 -10.82
C MET A 1 5.71 -13.42 -11.58
N VAL A 2 5.01 -12.32 -11.36
CA VAL A 2 3.84 -11.89 -12.10
C VAL A 2 4.32 -11.12 -13.34
N VAL A 3 3.72 -11.44 -14.48
CA VAL A 3 3.89 -10.71 -15.74
C VAL A 3 2.53 -10.32 -16.27
N ASP A 4 2.43 -9.19 -16.96
CA ASP A 4 1.18 -8.81 -17.60
C ASP A 4 1.02 -9.41 -19.01
N ALA A 5 -0.12 -9.15 -19.65
CA ALA A 5 -0.43 -9.63 -21.01
C ALA A 5 0.55 -9.13 -22.10
N LYS A 6 1.39 -8.13 -21.79
CA LYS A 6 2.43 -7.60 -22.68
C LYS A 6 3.83 -8.12 -22.30
N GLY A 7 3.91 -9.10 -21.39
CA GLY A 7 5.17 -9.69 -20.93
C GLY A 7 5.97 -8.81 -19.98
N ARG A 8 5.40 -7.71 -19.45
CA ARG A 8 6.11 -6.82 -18.53
C ARG A 8 6.13 -7.43 -17.14
N VAL A 9 7.31 -7.46 -16.52
CA VAL A 9 7.48 -7.94 -15.14
C VAL A 9 6.81 -6.97 -14.17
N LEU A 10 5.94 -7.52 -13.31
CA LEU A 10 5.22 -6.80 -12.27
C LEU A 10 5.75 -7.11 -10.86
N ASP A 11 6.61 -8.13 -10.73
CA ASP A 11 7.38 -8.43 -9.53
C ASP A 11 8.83 -8.00 -9.71
N MET A 12 9.17 -6.79 -9.28
CA MET A 12 10.51 -6.22 -9.48
C MET A 12 11.45 -6.51 -8.30
N GLY A 13 10.96 -7.13 -7.24
CA GLY A 13 11.71 -7.41 -6.03
C GLY A 13 12.37 -6.14 -5.48
N ARG A 14 13.70 -6.17 -5.36
CA ARG A 14 14.53 -5.05 -4.88
C ARG A 14 15.34 -4.36 -5.98
N ALA A 15 15.10 -4.71 -7.25
CA ALA A 15 15.87 -4.17 -8.38
C ALA A 15 15.63 -2.67 -8.59
N VAL A 16 14.39 -2.21 -8.35
CA VAL A 16 14.01 -0.80 -8.43
C VAL A 16 13.18 -0.42 -7.22
N ARG A 17 13.41 0.79 -6.71
CA ARG A 17 12.64 1.33 -5.59
C ARG A 17 11.27 1.87 -6.03
N LEU A 18 11.20 2.50 -7.19
CA LEU A 18 9.96 3.14 -7.64
C LEU A 18 9.12 2.17 -8.46
N ALA A 19 7.81 2.20 -8.24
CA ALA A 19 6.86 1.44 -9.04
C ALA A 19 6.96 1.86 -10.52
N THR A 20 6.94 0.88 -11.41
CA THR A 20 6.94 1.12 -12.85
C THR A 20 5.60 1.70 -13.30
N PRO A 21 5.54 2.33 -14.50
CA PRO A 21 4.26 2.79 -15.06
C PRO A 21 3.22 1.66 -15.19
N ALA A 22 3.64 0.44 -15.51
CA ALA A 22 2.75 -0.72 -15.62
C ALA A 22 2.14 -1.09 -14.25
N GLN A 23 2.97 -1.14 -13.20
CA GLN A 23 2.52 -1.39 -11.83
C GLN A 23 1.58 -0.26 -11.35
N ARG A 24 1.90 1.01 -11.65
CA ARG A 24 1.01 2.13 -11.31
C ARG A 24 -0.38 1.95 -11.92
N GLN A 25 -0.47 1.63 -13.21
CA GLN A 25 -1.75 1.40 -13.88
C GLN A 25 -2.52 0.23 -13.26
N ALA A 26 -1.83 -0.88 -12.96
CA ALA A 26 -2.44 -2.02 -12.30
C ALA A 26 -2.96 -1.69 -10.89
N ILE A 27 -2.26 -0.85 -10.13
CA ILE A 27 -2.72 -0.36 -8.82
C ILE A 27 -3.93 0.57 -8.98
N LEU A 28 -3.91 1.52 -9.91
CA LEU A 28 -5.05 2.42 -10.13
C LEU A 28 -6.33 1.68 -10.58
N ALA A 29 -6.19 0.51 -11.21
CA ALA A 29 -7.33 -0.35 -11.53
C ALA A 29 -7.94 -1.06 -10.30
N ARG A 30 -7.19 -1.18 -9.19
CA ARG A 30 -7.60 -1.91 -7.98
C ARG A 30 -8.12 -0.99 -6.86
N TYR A 31 -7.75 0.29 -6.87
CA TYR A 31 -8.03 1.22 -5.78
C TYR A 31 -8.64 2.52 -6.33
N ALA A 32 -9.74 2.96 -5.73
CA ALA A 32 -10.35 4.25 -6.07
C ALA A 32 -9.67 5.43 -5.34
N THR A 33 -9.20 5.21 -4.11
CA THR A 33 -8.62 6.23 -3.24
C THR A 33 -7.33 5.75 -2.57
N CYS A 34 -6.68 6.64 -1.83
CA CYS A 34 -5.64 6.32 -0.87
C CYS A 34 -6.08 5.15 0.02
N TYR A 35 -5.20 4.16 0.19
CA TYR A 35 -5.50 2.92 0.92
C TYR A 35 -5.58 3.08 2.45
N ARG A 36 -5.33 4.28 2.97
CA ARG A 36 -5.59 4.62 4.38
C ARG A 36 -7.09 4.62 4.65
N ASP A 37 -7.51 3.96 5.72
CA ASP A 37 -8.91 3.86 6.13
C ASP A 37 -9.59 5.24 6.16
N ASP A 38 -10.76 5.44 5.58
CA ASP A 38 -11.43 6.77 5.56
C ASP A 38 -10.70 7.91 4.82
N CYS A 39 -9.64 7.65 4.05
CA CYS A 39 -9.03 8.68 3.20
C CYS A 39 -9.72 8.73 1.82
N ALA A 40 -10.29 9.89 1.48
CA ALA A 40 -10.99 10.10 0.22
C ALA A 40 -10.11 10.66 -0.92
N ILE A 41 -8.80 10.84 -0.71
CA ILE A 41 -7.91 11.33 -1.77
C ILE A 41 -7.89 10.32 -2.92
N PRO A 42 -8.22 10.74 -4.17
CA PRO A 42 -8.21 9.85 -5.32
C PRO A 42 -6.87 9.14 -5.53
N ALA A 43 -6.90 7.88 -5.97
CA ALA A 43 -5.69 7.06 -6.13
C ALA A 43 -4.74 7.62 -7.21
N ASP A 44 -5.26 8.30 -8.23
CA ASP A 44 -4.49 8.95 -9.29
C ASP A 44 -3.68 10.16 -8.78
N MET A 45 -4.11 10.78 -7.68
CA MET A 45 -3.36 11.79 -6.92
C MET A 45 -2.41 11.20 -5.87
N CYS A 46 -2.37 9.87 -5.74
CA CYS A 46 -1.51 9.19 -4.77
C CYS A 46 -0.18 8.73 -5.36
N GLU A 47 0.80 8.66 -4.47
CA GLU A 47 2.06 7.95 -4.69
C GLU A 47 1.82 6.43 -4.57
N ILE A 48 2.72 5.61 -5.11
CA ILE A 48 2.67 4.16 -4.91
C ILE A 48 3.59 3.81 -3.73
N ASP A 49 2.96 3.33 -2.65
CA ASP A 49 3.60 2.96 -1.39
C ASP A 49 3.85 1.45 -1.34
N HIS A 50 4.94 1.07 -0.68
CA HIS A 50 5.21 -0.31 -0.33
C HIS A 50 4.50 -0.66 0.97
N VAL A 51 3.75 -1.76 1.00
CA VAL A 51 3.03 -2.22 2.20
C VAL A 51 3.99 -2.35 3.39
N LYS A 52 5.14 -2.99 3.17
CA LYS A 52 6.31 -2.90 4.06
C LYS A 52 7.25 -1.84 3.50
N GLY A 53 7.68 -0.87 4.30
CA GLY A 53 8.51 0.23 3.82
C GLY A 53 9.78 -0.25 3.11
N TRP A 54 10.21 0.47 2.05
CA TRP A 54 11.44 0.13 1.32
C TRP A 54 12.67 0.03 2.23
N ALA A 55 12.82 0.96 3.17
CA ALA A 55 13.93 0.98 4.13
C ALA A 55 13.93 -0.26 5.05
N GLU A 56 12.77 -0.88 5.26
CA GLU A 56 12.59 -2.07 6.10
C GLU A 56 12.74 -3.39 5.31
N GLY A 57 13.09 -3.32 4.03
CA GLY A 57 13.21 -4.51 3.18
C GLY A 57 11.97 -4.80 2.32
N GLY A 58 11.02 -3.86 2.19
CA GLY A 58 9.92 -3.98 1.25
C GLY A 58 10.39 -4.16 -0.20
N THR A 59 9.55 -4.81 -1.01
CA THR A 59 9.81 -5.12 -2.41
C THR A 59 8.81 -4.43 -3.32
N THR A 60 9.25 -4.05 -4.50
CA THR A 60 8.43 -3.45 -5.55
C THR A 60 7.73 -4.56 -6.35
N ASP A 61 6.96 -5.38 -5.65
CA ASP A 61 6.13 -6.44 -6.24
C ASP A 61 4.68 -5.98 -6.23
N LEU A 62 3.94 -6.21 -7.31
CA LEU A 62 2.61 -5.61 -7.50
C LEU A 62 1.65 -5.89 -6.34
N ASP A 63 1.70 -7.09 -5.76
CA ASP A 63 0.86 -7.49 -4.63
C ASP A 63 1.29 -6.88 -3.28
N LEU A 64 2.44 -6.20 -3.23
CA LEU A 64 2.97 -5.53 -2.04
C LEU A 64 2.99 -4.00 -2.21
N LEU A 65 2.25 -3.49 -3.20
CA LEU A 65 2.07 -2.07 -3.47
C LEU A 65 0.62 -1.63 -3.24
N ALA A 66 0.44 -0.38 -2.81
CA ALA A 66 -0.86 0.26 -2.65
C ALA A 66 -0.74 1.79 -2.85
N PRO A 67 -1.82 2.52 -3.22
CA PRO A 67 -1.74 3.96 -3.38
C PRO A 67 -1.85 4.68 -2.03
N ALA A 68 -0.92 5.57 -1.74
CA ALA A 68 -0.94 6.42 -0.55
C ALA A 68 -0.79 7.89 -0.95
N CYS A 69 -1.64 8.79 -0.42
CA CYS A 69 -1.42 10.21 -0.64
C CYS A 69 -0.11 10.65 0.02
N THR A 70 0.51 11.73 -0.48
CA THR A 70 1.81 12.21 0.02
C THR A 70 1.84 12.40 1.54
N TRP A 71 0.72 12.81 2.16
CA TRP A 71 0.62 12.92 3.61
C TRP A 71 0.69 11.57 4.33
N HIS A 72 -0.15 10.60 3.94
CA HIS A 72 -0.17 9.27 4.57
C HIS A 72 1.08 8.46 4.28
N ASN A 73 1.65 8.57 3.07
CA ASN A 73 2.92 7.91 2.75
C ASN A 73 4.03 8.39 3.70
N ARG A 74 4.13 9.71 3.87
CA ARG A 74 5.10 10.32 4.78
C ARG A 74 4.83 10.00 6.26
N ASP A 75 3.59 10.10 6.73
CA ASP A 75 3.26 9.82 8.14
C ASP A 75 3.51 8.34 8.48
N LYS A 76 3.14 7.42 7.58
CA LYS A 76 3.46 5.99 7.74
C LYS A 76 4.97 5.76 7.82
N ALA A 77 5.75 6.37 6.93
CA ALA A 77 7.21 6.21 6.93
C ALA A 77 7.88 6.78 8.19
N ALA A 78 7.37 7.91 8.70
CA ALA A 78 7.89 8.55 9.90
C ALA A 78 7.42 7.89 11.21
N HIS A 79 6.22 7.32 11.20
CA HIS A 79 5.52 6.81 12.37
C HIS A 79 4.83 5.46 12.10
N PRO A 80 5.59 4.42 11.70
CA PRO A 80 5.00 3.13 11.34
C PRO A 80 4.23 2.49 12.50
N GLU A 81 4.59 2.79 13.76
CA GLU A 81 3.92 2.30 14.96
C GLU A 81 2.47 2.77 15.12
N ARG A 82 2.06 3.81 14.37
CA ARG A 82 0.67 4.31 14.38
C ARG A 82 -0.25 3.50 13.49
N TYR A 83 0.27 2.57 12.71
CA TYR A 83 -0.47 1.93 11.64
C TYR A 83 -0.41 0.41 11.72
N CYS A 84 -1.47 -0.22 11.25
CA CYS A 84 -1.51 -1.64 10.92
C CYS A 84 -1.90 -1.78 9.44
N VAL A 85 -1.18 -2.62 8.71
CA VAL A 85 -1.57 -2.98 7.34
C VAL A 85 -2.40 -4.27 7.37
N ARG A 86 -3.60 -4.21 6.78
CA ARG A 86 -4.50 -5.37 6.66
C ARG A 86 -4.67 -5.72 5.20
N ARG A 87 -4.58 -7.00 4.87
CA ARG A 87 -4.96 -7.52 3.54
C ARG A 87 -6.46 -7.80 3.52
N ASN A 88 -7.16 -7.29 2.52
CA ASN A 88 -8.58 -7.53 2.30
C ASN A 88 -8.79 -8.81 1.47
N GLU A 89 -10.02 -9.30 1.41
CA GLU A 89 -10.38 -10.55 0.71
C GLU A 89 -10.15 -10.46 -0.81
N ASP A 90 -10.29 -9.28 -1.40
CA ASP A 90 -10.00 -8.97 -2.81
C ASP A 90 -8.49 -8.83 -3.11
N GLY A 91 -7.64 -9.09 -2.10
CA GLY A 91 -6.19 -9.01 -2.18
C GLY A 91 -5.63 -7.58 -2.13
N THR A 92 -6.46 -6.56 -1.98
CA THR A 92 -6.01 -5.17 -1.72
C THR A 92 -5.53 -5.01 -0.28
N TRP A 93 -4.89 -3.89 0.01
CA TRP A 93 -4.40 -3.53 1.33
C TRP A 93 -5.16 -2.34 1.89
N THR A 94 -5.31 -2.30 3.22
CA THR A 94 -5.78 -1.12 3.94
C THR A 94 -4.79 -0.75 5.02
N LEU A 95 -4.41 0.53 5.08
CA LEU A 95 -3.61 1.09 6.16
C LEU A 95 -4.56 1.61 7.25
N LEU A 96 -4.66 0.85 8.34
CA LEU A 96 -5.52 1.16 9.48
C LEU A 96 -4.77 2.04 10.47
N TYR A 97 -5.39 3.15 10.88
CA TYR A 97 -4.84 4.02 11.91
C TYR A 97 -5.15 3.48 13.32
N LEU A 98 -4.12 3.25 14.12
CA LEU A 98 -4.23 2.68 15.48
C LEU A 98 -4.45 3.74 16.57
N GLY A 99 -4.33 5.04 16.24
CA GLY A 99 -4.53 6.14 17.20
C GLY A 99 -3.41 6.29 18.24
N LYS A 100 -3.41 7.43 18.97
CA LYS A 100 -2.61 7.60 20.18
C LYS A 100 -3.27 6.80 21.32
N ARG A 101 -2.83 5.54 21.52
CA ARG A 101 -3.24 4.60 22.60
C ARG A 101 -4.72 4.18 22.60
N GLY A 102 -4.95 2.96 22.13
CA GLY A 102 -5.86 1.97 22.74
C GLY A 102 -7.30 2.40 23.06
N ARG A 103 -8.23 2.19 22.12
CA ARG A 103 -9.66 2.04 22.46
C ARG A 103 -10.46 1.01 21.65
N PHE A 104 -9.82 0.28 20.73
CA PHE A 104 -10.49 -0.76 19.93
C PHE A 104 -9.67 -2.06 19.75
N ALA A 105 -8.73 -2.36 20.64
CA ALA A 105 -8.01 -3.65 20.67
C ALA A 105 -8.90 -4.85 21.09
N GLY A 106 -10.22 -4.80 20.86
CA GLY A 106 -11.20 -5.72 21.43
C GLY A 106 -12.32 -6.18 20.50
N ARG A 107 -12.21 -6.04 19.17
CA ARG A 107 -13.31 -6.47 18.28
C ARG A 107 -12.95 -7.31 17.05
N PHE A 108 -11.72 -7.81 16.96
CA PHE A 108 -11.33 -8.76 15.91
C PHE A 108 -10.69 -10.01 16.51
N ARG A 109 -11.50 -10.75 17.28
CA ARG A 109 -11.36 -12.18 17.51
C ARG A 109 -12.76 -12.78 17.51
N ARG A 110 -13.23 -13.19 16.34
CA ARG A 110 -14.15 -14.31 16.13
C ARG A 110 -13.78 -14.96 14.82
#